data_AF-A0A832IT64-F1
#
_entry.id   AF-A0A832IT64-F1
#
_cell.length_a   1.000
_cell.length_b   1.000
_cell.length_c   1.000
_cell.angle_alpha   90.00
_cell.angle_beta   90.00
_cell.angle_gamma   90.00
#
_symmetry.space_group_name_H-M   'P 1'
#
loop_
_entity.id
_entity.type
_entity.pdbx_description
1 polymer ?
#
loop_
_entity_poly.entity_id
_entity_poly.type
_entity_poly.pdbx_seq_one_letter_code
_entity_poly.pdbx_strand_id
1 'polypeptide(L)'
;MQFETYPFEKLTGLLEGITPDPAYRPITLTIGEPQFATPLFIQDTLRESAHLLNRYPKTAGEASLRHAQRAFVARRFGVDLRDDQIIPTFGTREVLFNFPQFLLFDKKEPVMAFTNPFYQIYEGAAIASRAQVEYINLTKENGFRAIIDPEQLRTCDFVIFNFPNNPTAASMDIDGLAAWVEAALTYDFVLLNDECYSEIYTGDKHPSLLEASIRAGNPEFRNILVVNSVSKRSSAPGLRSGFIAGDAKILKDYMRYRTYVGCASPLPMQEAAAQAWEDEKHVVFFREKYSRNFEIAREVLGITVPDATFYLWLEVEDDL
;
A
#
# COMPACT_ATOMS: atom_id res chain seq x y z
N MET A 1 -15.69 -10.72 17.22
CA MET A 1 -14.79 -9.91 16.39
C MET A 1 -14.98 -8.48 16.85
N GLN A 2 -14.03 -7.93 17.61
CA GLN A 2 -14.08 -6.57 18.10
C GLN A 2 -12.97 -5.81 17.36
N PHE A 3 -13.33 -4.74 16.65
CA PHE A 3 -12.38 -3.89 15.95
C PHE A 3 -12.18 -2.61 16.75
N GLU A 4 -10.94 -2.13 16.81
CA GLU A 4 -10.60 -0.84 17.40
C GLU A 4 -11.19 0.30 16.57
N THR A 5 -11.45 1.45 17.22
CA THR A 5 -11.93 2.66 16.55
C THR A 5 -10.85 3.24 15.64
N TYR A 6 -11.27 3.92 14.57
CA TYR A 6 -10.31 4.53 13.64
C TYR A 6 -9.54 5.68 14.29
N PRO A 7 -8.29 6.01 13.86
CA PRO A 7 -7.50 7.04 14.51
C PRO A 7 -8.17 8.42 14.38
N PHE A 8 -8.88 8.65 13.27
CA PHE A 8 -9.66 9.88 13.10
C PHE A 8 -10.86 9.98 14.05
N GLU A 9 -11.45 8.85 14.47
CA GLU A 9 -12.52 8.83 15.46
C GLU A 9 -11.94 9.13 16.85
N LYS A 10 -10.78 8.53 17.18
CA LYS A 10 -10.04 8.84 18.42
C LYS A 10 -9.69 10.33 18.49
N LEU A 11 -9.20 10.90 17.40
CA LEU A 11 -8.92 12.35 17.31
C LEU A 11 -10.20 13.19 17.43
N THR A 12 -11.30 12.76 16.81
CA THR A 12 -12.59 13.48 16.93
C THR A 12 -13.06 13.52 18.38
N GLY A 13 -12.92 12.42 19.12
CA GLY A 13 -13.19 12.38 20.56
C GLY A 13 -12.25 13.25 21.38
N LEU A 14 -10.94 13.26 21.06
CA LEU A 14 -9.96 14.11 21.73
C LEU A 14 -10.26 15.61 21.56
N LEU A 15 -10.80 16.01 20.41
CA LEU A 15 -11.15 17.40 20.10
C LEU A 15 -12.57 17.78 20.53
N GLU A 16 -13.32 16.88 21.17
CA GLU A 16 -14.71 17.14 21.57
C GLU A 16 -14.78 18.32 22.55
N GLY A 17 -15.70 19.26 22.29
CA GLY A 17 -15.88 20.47 23.10
C GLY A 17 -14.88 21.61 22.80
N ILE A 18 -13.87 21.38 21.96
CA ILE A 18 -12.94 22.43 21.51
C ILE A 18 -13.57 23.19 20.33
N THR A 19 -13.73 24.51 20.46
CA THR A 19 -14.18 25.37 19.35
C THR A 19 -12.98 26.10 18.75
N PRO A 20 -12.64 25.87 17.46
CA PRO A 20 -11.58 26.62 16.79
C PRO A 20 -11.87 28.13 16.78
N ASP A 21 -10.82 28.94 16.83
CA ASP A 21 -10.96 30.39 16.75
C ASP A 21 -11.62 30.80 15.39
N PRO A 22 -12.81 31.44 15.41
CA PRO A 22 -13.54 31.78 14.20
C PRO A 22 -12.83 32.83 13.33
N ALA A 23 -11.79 33.50 13.83
CA ALA A 23 -10.97 34.41 13.05
C ALA A 23 -10.13 33.68 11.98
N TYR A 24 -9.89 32.38 12.14
CA TYR A 24 -9.04 31.59 11.26
C TYR A 24 -9.81 30.48 10.55
N ARG A 25 -9.43 30.20 9.30
CA ARG A 25 -9.95 29.05 8.56
C ARG A 25 -9.27 27.76 9.06
N PRO A 26 -10.02 26.73 9.46
CA PRO A 26 -9.45 25.44 9.84
C PRO A 26 -8.68 24.79 8.68
N ILE A 27 -7.54 24.17 9.01
CA ILE A 27 -6.76 23.34 8.11
C ILE A 27 -6.70 21.94 8.69
N THR A 28 -7.16 20.94 7.94
CA THR A 28 -7.15 19.54 8.35
C THR A 28 -5.93 18.84 7.74
N LEU A 29 -4.99 18.43 8.59
CA LEU A 29 -3.76 17.71 8.20
C LEU A 29 -3.76 16.25 8.70
N THR A 30 -4.93 15.70 9.03
CA THR A 30 -5.08 14.44 9.77
C THR A 30 -5.45 13.25 8.87
N ILE A 31 -5.95 13.52 7.66
CA ILE A 31 -6.40 12.49 6.72
C ILE A 31 -5.39 12.39 5.57
N GLY A 32 -4.85 11.19 5.38
CA GLY A 32 -3.89 10.88 4.30
C GLY A 32 -4.52 10.70 2.92
N GLU A 33 -5.27 11.70 2.46
CA GLU A 33 -5.95 11.69 1.16
C GLU A 33 -5.49 12.86 0.29
N PRO A 34 -5.04 12.60 -0.97
CA PRO A 34 -4.70 13.67 -1.90
C PRO A 34 -5.87 14.64 -2.11
N GLN A 35 -5.61 15.93 -2.02
CA GLN A 35 -6.61 17.00 -2.25
C GLN A 35 -6.55 17.58 -3.67
N PHE A 36 -5.75 16.98 -4.57
CA PHE A 36 -5.71 17.41 -5.96
C PHE A 36 -6.91 16.84 -6.72
N ALA A 37 -7.40 17.59 -7.71
CA ALA A 37 -8.43 17.09 -8.61
C ALA A 37 -7.90 15.89 -9.40
N THR A 38 -8.74 14.87 -9.58
CA THR A 38 -8.44 13.75 -10.47
C THR A 38 -8.18 14.29 -11.90
N PRO A 39 -7.11 13.86 -12.59
CA PRO A 39 -6.80 14.31 -13.95
C PRO A 39 -7.98 14.16 -14.93
N LEU A 40 -8.19 15.15 -15.81
CA LEU A 40 -9.34 15.19 -16.72
C LEU A 40 -9.42 13.96 -17.64
N PHE A 41 -8.30 13.49 -18.18
CA PHE A 41 -8.28 12.33 -19.08
C PHE A 41 -8.83 11.05 -18.41
N ILE A 42 -8.64 10.90 -17.09
CA ILE A 42 -9.21 9.80 -16.30
C ILE A 42 -10.73 9.95 -16.21
N GLN A 43 -11.19 11.17 -15.91
CA GLN A 43 -12.63 11.48 -15.82
C GLN A 43 -13.34 11.30 -17.16
N ASP A 44 -12.73 11.76 -18.26
CA ASP A 44 -13.24 11.64 -19.61
C ASP A 44 -13.33 10.17 -20.03
N THR A 45 -12.30 9.36 -19.74
CA THR A 45 -12.32 7.91 -20.01
C THR A 45 -13.45 7.20 -19.25
N LEU A 46 -13.68 7.57 -17.98
CA LEU A 46 -14.79 7.03 -17.20
C LEU A 46 -16.15 7.40 -17.81
N ARG A 47 -16.32 8.67 -18.23
CA ARG A 47 -17.54 9.15 -18.90
C ARG A 47 -17.79 8.37 -20.19
N GLU A 48 -16.78 8.18 -21.01
CA GLU A 48 -16.89 7.55 -22.33
C GLU A 48 -17.17 6.04 -22.23
N SER A 49 -16.63 5.39 -21.21
CA SER A 49 -16.82 3.96 -20.95
C SER A 49 -18.11 3.62 -20.18
N ALA A 50 -18.89 4.61 -19.73
CA ALA A 50 -20.09 4.40 -18.91
C ALA A 50 -21.15 3.47 -19.55
N HIS A 51 -21.19 3.39 -20.89
CA HIS A 51 -22.07 2.48 -21.61
C HIS A 51 -21.81 0.99 -21.32
N LEU A 52 -20.67 0.63 -20.71
CA LEU A 52 -20.29 -0.74 -20.35
C LEU A 52 -20.93 -1.24 -19.05
N LEU A 53 -21.69 -0.40 -18.32
CA LEU A 53 -22.30 -0.76 -17.03
C LEU A 53 -23.26 -1.95 -17.08
N ASN A 54 -23.79 -2.30 -18.25
CA ASN A 54 -24.68 -3.45 -18.44
C ASN A 54 -23.96 -4.80 -18.58
N ARG A 55 -22.63 -4.84 -18.40
CA ARG A 55 -21.81 -6.05 -18.53
C ARG A 55 -21.18 -6.43 -17.20
N TYR A 56 -21.16 -7.73 -16.91
CA TYR A 56 -20.45 -8.25 -15.74
C TYR A 56 -18.93 -8.21 -15.95
N PRO A 57 -18.16 -7.62 -15.03
CA PRO A 57 -16.71 -7.65 -15.08
C PRO A 57 -16.17 -9.02 -14.66
N LYS A 58 -14.99 -9.38 -15.18
CA LYS A 58 -14.24 -10.55 -14.71
C LYS A 58 -13.56 -10.23 -13.38
N THR A 59 -13.59 -11.18 -12.43
CA THR A 59 -12.85 -11.05 -11.17
C THR A 59 -11.34 -10.91 -11.38
N ALA A 60 -10.80 -11.53 -12.43
CA ALA A 60 -9.39 -11.41 -12.83
C ALA A 60 -9.06 -10.06 -13.52
N GLY A 61 -10.04 -9.17 -13.65
CA GLY A 61 -9.94 -7.93 -14.41
C GLY A 61 -9.95 -8.13 -15.93
N GLU A 62 -10.01 -7.02 -16.66
CA GLU A 62 -9.86 -7.00 -18.10
C GLU A 62 -8.38 -6.98 -18.51
N ALA A 63 -8.11 -7.47 -19.73
CA ALA A 63 -6.76 -7.58 -20.25
C ALA A 63 -6.07 -6.21 -20.38
N SER A 64 -6.82 -5.16 -20.73
CA SER A 64 -6.34 -3.78 -20.79
C SER A 64 -5.77 -3.31 -19.45
N LEU A 65 -6.53 -3.49 -18.37
CA LEU A 65 -6.10 -3.12 -17.02
C LEU A 65 -4.88 -3.93 -16.56
N ARG A 66 -4.88 -5.26 -16.75
CA ARG A 66 -3.71 -6.09 -16.41
C ARG A 66 -2.46 -5.68 -17.18
N HIS A 67 -2.61 -5.39 -18.47
CA HIS A 67 -1.50 -4.92 -19.30
C HIS A 67 -0.94 -3.59 -18.79
N ALA A 68 -1.81 -2.60 -18.52
CA ALA A 68 -1.39 -1.30 -18.01
C ALA A 68 -0.65 -1.40 -16.66
N GLN A 69 -1.14 -2.25 -15.74
CA GLN A 69 -0.50 -2.49 -14.45
C GLN A 69 0.86 -3.18 -14.58
N ARG A 70 0.97 -4.20 -15.44
CA ARG A 70 2.26 -4.84 -15.75
C ARG A 70 3.24 -3.88 -16.39
N ALA A 71 2.76 -3.05 -17.32
CA ALA A 71 3.58 -2.04 -17.98
C ALA A 71 4.07 -0.99 -16.97
N PHE A 72 3.24 -0.59 -16.00
CA PHE A 72 3.69 0.25 -14.88
C PHE A 72 4.83 -0.43 -14.10
N VAL A 73 4.67 -1.69 -13.69
CA VAL A 73 5.70 -2.43 -12.93
C VAL A 73 7.01 -2.52 -13.73
N ALA A 74 6.93 -2.84 -15.03
CA ALA A 74 8.10 -2.92 -15.90
C ALA A 74 8.80 -1.57 -16.05
N ARG A 75 8.06 -0.48 -16.27
CA ARG A 75 8.66 0.88 -16.40
C ARG A 75 9.25 1.37 -15.08
N ARG A 76 8.54 1.18 -13.97
CA ARG A 76 8.89 1.78 -12.67
C ARG A 76 10.00 1.00 -11.95
N PHE A 77 9.91 -0.32 -11.99
CA PHE A 77 10.75 -1.22 -11.21
C PHE A 77 11.66 -2.09 -12.09
N GLY A 78 11.55 -2.05 -13.43
CA GLY A 78 12.36 -2.90 -14.31
C GLY A 78 12.03 -4.38 -14.21
N VAL A 79 10.83 -4.72 -13.71
CA VAL A 79 10.39 -6.10 -13.49
C VAL A 79 9.31 -6.48 -14.50
N ASP A 80 9.61 -7.45 -15.36
CA ASP A 80 8.66 -8.00 -16.33
C ASP A 80 7.82 -9.11 -15.70
N LEU A 81 6.62 -8.76 -15.23
CA LEU A 81 5.67 -9.73 -14.70
C LEU A 81 4.98 -10.51 -15.83
N ARG A 82 4.75 -11.81 -15.58
CA ARG A 82 3.79 -12.63 -16.34
C ARG A 82 2.35 -12.29 -15.95
N ASP A 83 1.38 -12.71 -16.77
CA ASP A 83 -0.04 -12.46 -16.50
C ASP A 83 -0.54 -13.19 -15.23
N ASP A 84 0.07 -14.33 -14.87
CA ASP A 84 -0.27 -15.10 -13.67
C ASP A 84 0.42 -14.59 -12.38
N GLN A 85 1.31 -13.61 -12.50
CA GLN A 85 2.02 -12.99 -11.38
C GLN A 85 1.39 -11.66 -10.94
N ILE A 86 0.19 -11.34 -11.43
CA ILE A 86 -0.53 -10.11 -11.07
C ILE A 86 -2.04 -10.31 -11.09
N ILE A 87 -2.73 -9.71 -10.11
CA ILE A 87 -4.19 -9.67 -10.04
C ILE A 87 -4.62 -8.21 -9.84
N PRO A 88 -5.47 -7.65 -10.72
CA PRO A 88 -6.12 -6.38 -10.47
C PRO A 88 -7.07 -6.45 -9.26
N THR A 89 -7.08 -5.41 -8.45
CA THR A 89 -7.82 -5.38 -7.18
C THR A 89 -8.71 -4.16 -7.09
N PHE A 90 -9.73 -4.22 -6.21
CA PHE A 90 -10.65 -3.10 -6.02
C PHE A 90 -10.10 -2.11 -4.99
N GLY A 91 -8.90 -1.62 -5.30
CA GLY A 91 -7.98 -0.96 -4.37
C GLY A 91 -7.26 -1.98 -3.48
N THR A 92 -6.33 -1.51 -2.67
CA THR A 92 -5.49 -2.37 -1.82
C THR A 92 -6.15 -2.75 -0.50
N ARG A 93 -7.03 -1.90 0.03
CA ARG A 93 -7.68 -2.12 1.34
C ARG A 93 -8.43 -3.46 1.44
N GLU A 94 -9.14 -3.86 0.37
CA GLU A 94 -9.84 -5.15 0.36
C GLU A 94 -8.85 -6.32 0.39
N VAL A 95 -7.76 -6.25 -0.38
CA VAL A 95 -6.71 -7.28 -0.39
C VAL A 95 -6.04 -7.40 0.96
N LEU A 96 -5.60 -6.28 1.53
CA LEU A 96 -4.95 -6.25 2.84
C LEU A 96 -5.85 -6.82 3.95
N PHE A 97 -7.17 -6.74 3.78
CA PHE A 97 -8.13 -7.32 4.71
C PHE A 97 -8.39 -8.82 4.47
N ASN A 98 -8.66 -9.23 3.23
CA ASN A 98 -9.14 -10.59 2.93
C ASN A 98 -8.03 -11.58 2.53
N PHE A 99 -6.87 -11.11 2.07
CA PHE A 99 -5.74 -11.99 1.74
C PHE A 99 -5.25 -12.80 2.95
N PRO A 100 -5.11 -12.22 4.17
CA PRO A 100 -4.72 -13.00 5.34
C PRO A 100 -5.71 -14.13 5.67
N GLN A 101 -7.02 -13.87 5.50
CA GLN A 101 -8.07 -14.86 5.74
C GLN A 101 -7.95 -16.04 4.77
N PHE A 102 -7.59 -15.77 3.52
CA PHE A 102 -7.28 -16.80 2.52
C PHE A 102 -6.00 -17.56 2.88
N LEU A 103 -4.90 -16.84 3.12
CA LEU A 103 -3.57 -17.43 3.30
C LEU A 103 -3.51 -18.30 4.56
N LEU A 104 -4.17 -17.85 5.63
CA LEU A 104 -4.07 -18.43 6.97
C LEU A 104 -5.23 -19.39 7.28
N PHE A 105 -6.10 -19.68 6.32
CA PHE A 105 -7.34 -20.44 6.54
C PHE A 105 -7.13 -21.78 7.25
N ASP A 106 -6.09 -22.52 6.87
CA ASP A 106 -5.78 -23.85 7.44
C ASP A 106 -4.77 -23.82 8.60
N LYS A 107 -4.32 -22.63 9.02
CA LYS A 107 -3.39 -22.47 10.15
C LYS A 107 -4.16 -22.52 11.47
N LYS A 108 -3.70 -23.37 12.40
CA LYS A 108 -4.36 -23.54 13.71
C LYS A 108 -4.16 -22.36 14.65
N GLU A 109 -2.93 -21.85 14.70
CA GLU A 109 -2.52 -20.73 15.53
C GLU A 109 -1.71 -19.77 14.65
N PRO A 110 -2.37 -19.08 13.69
CA PRO A 110 -1.66 -18.27 12.73
C PRO A 110 -0.94 -17.10 13.40
N VAL A 111 0.25 -16.76 12.91
CA VAL A 111 1.02 -15.60 13.39
C VAL A 111 1.22 -14.61 12.24
N MET A 112 0.79 -13.37 12.47
CA MET A 112 1.02 -12.23 11.58
C MET A 112 2.01 -11.26 12.20
N ALA A 113 2.98 -10.78 11.42
CA ALA A 113 3.84 -9.67 11.83
C ALA A 113 3.64 -8.45 10.94
N PHE A 114 3.66 -7.26 11.53
CA PHE A 114 3.62 -6.00 10.78
C PHE A 114 4.28 -4.86 11.55
N THR A 115 4.62 -3.77 10.85
CA THR A 115 5.30 -2.62 11.46
C THR A 115 4.48 -2.00 12.58
N ASN A 116 5.13 -1.38 13.57
CA ASN A 116 4.47 -0.56 14.57
C ASN A 116 5.20 0.80 14.66
N PRO A 117 4.56 1.92 14.31
CA PRO A 117 3.13 2.08 13.98
C PRO A 117 2.69 1.40 12.67
N PHE A 118 1.37 1.19 12.51
CA PHE A 118 0.76 0.53 11.35
C PHE A 118 -0.47 1.24 10.80
N TYR A 119 -0.81 0.89 9.56
CA TYR A 119 -2.14 1.12 9.02
C TYR A 119 -3.13 0.09 9.59
N GLN A 120 -4.20 0.58 10.22
CA GLN A 120 -5.17 -0.24 10.98
C GLN A 120 -5.76 -1.45 10.27
N ILE A 121 -5.79 -1.47 8.93
CA ILE A 121 -6.36 -2.61 8.21
C ILE A 121 -5.58 -3.91 8.50
N TYR A 122 -4.29 -3.82 8.85
CA TYR A 122 -3.45 -4.99 9.16
C TYR A 122 -3.95 -5.68 10.44
N GLU A 123 -4.20 -4.90 11.49
CA GLU A 123 -4.79 -5.41 12.75
C GLU A 123 -6.21 -5.94 12.54
N GLY A 124 -7.05 -5.23 11.78
CA GLY A 124 -8.37 -5.72 11.41
C GLY A 124 -8.32 -7.07 10.68
N ALA A 125 -7.35 -7.26 9.80
CA ALA A 125 -7.15 -8.53 9.09
C ALA A 125 -6.64 -9.64 10.01
N ALA A 126 -5.75 -9.32 10.96
CA ALA A 126 -5.26 -10.27 11.97
C ALA A 126 -6.39 -10.75 12.88
N ILE A 127 -7.22 -9.83 13.39
CA ILE A 127 -8.41 -10.16 14.18
C ILE A 127 -9.37 -11.04 13.37
N ALA A 128 -9.63 -10.69 12.10
CA ALA A 128 -10.51 -11.46 11.23
C ALA A 128 -9.99 -12.88 10.94
N SER A 129 -8.67 -13.04 10.90
CA SER A 129 -7.97 -14.31 10.67
C SER A 129 -7.66 -15.08 11.96
N ARG A 130 -8.03 -14.53 13.13
CA ARG A 130 -7.69 -15.07 14.47
C ARG A 130 -6.18 -15.28 14.66
N ALA A 131 -5.38 -14.42 14.03
CA ALA A 131 -3.93 -14.47 14.10
C ALA A 131 -3.42 -13.80 15.38
N GLN A 132 -2.38 -14.39 15.96
CA GLN A 132 -1.52 -13.70 16.92
C GLN A 132 -0.71 -12.63 16.17
N VAL A 133 -0.42 -11.52 16.84
CA VAL A 133 0.26 -10.38 16.23
C VAL A 133 1.64 -10.21 16.87
N GLU A 134 2.67 -10.18 16.03
CA GLU A 134 4.02 -9.78 16.37
C GLU A 134 4.31 -8.38 15.78
N TYR A 135 4.80 -7.45 16.60
CA TYR A 135 5.07 -6.08 16.15
C TYR A 135 6.52 -5.88 15.74
N ILE A 136 6.71 -5.27 14.57
CA ILE A 136 8.00 -4.83 14.07
C ILE A 136 8.13 -3.33 14.38
N ASN A 137 8.64 -3.02 15.57
CA ASN A 137 8.68 -1.63 16.06
C ASN A 137 9.63 -0.75 15.23
N LEU A 138 9.11 0.38 14.73
CA LEU A 138 9.87 1.43 14.05
C LEU A 138 10.01 2.59 15.05
N THR A 139 11.15 2.68 15.73
CA THR A 139 11.37 3.67 16.79
C THR A 139 12.50 4.61 16.41
N LYS A 140 12.57 5.77 17.08
CA LYS A 140 13.67 6.73 16.88
C LYS A 140 15.02 6.09 17.18
N GLU A 141 15.10 5.25 18.21
CA GLU A 141 16.31 4.59 18.69
C GLU A 141 16.87 3.60 17.66
N ASN A 142 15.99 2.91 16.92
CA ASN A 142 16.42 2.01 15.85
C ASN A 142 16.52 2.69 14.47
N GLY A 143 16.26 4.00 14.40
CA GLY A 143 16.24 4.77 13.16
C GLY A 143 15.08 4.40 12.24
N PHE A 144 13.94 4.00 12.82
CA PHE A 144 12.76 3.50 12.13
C PHE A 144 13.05 2.32 11.17
N ARG A 145 13.99 1.46 11.57
CA ARG A 145 14.35 0.25 10.80
C ARG A 145 13.52 -0.94 11.26
N ALA A 146 13.04 -1.73 10.31
CA ALA A 146 12.35 -2.98 10.60
C ALA A 146 13.35 -4.03 11.12
N ILE A 147 13.39 -4.19 12.43
CA ILE A 147 14.22 -5.19 13.13
C ILE A 147 13.28 -6.11 13.91
N ILE A 148 13.45 -7.41 13.74
CA ILE A 148 12.73 -8.45 14.50
C ILE A 148 13.70 -9.55 14.91
N ASP A 149 13.45 -10.19 16.04
CA ASP A 149 14.22 -11.36 16.47
C ASP A 149 14.01 -12.51 15.47
N PRO A 150 15.07 -13.15 14.94
CA PRO A 150 14.94 -14.35 14.12
C PRO A 150 14.05 -15.44 14.73
N GLU A 151 14.05 -15.62 16.05
CA GLU A 151 13.20 -16.62 16.71
C GLU A 151 11.71 -16.25 16.67
N GLN A 152 11.36 -14.95 16.76
CA GLN A 152 10.00 -14.48 16.50
C GLN A 152 9.63 -14.66 15.03
N LEU A 153 10.58 -14.40 14.12
CA LEU A 153 10.32 -14.51 12.69
C LEU A 153 10.08 -15.97 12.25
N ARG A 154 10.72 -16.94 12.90
CA ARG A 154 10.52 -18.38 12.66
C ARG A 154 9.09 -18.86 12.92
N THR A 155 8.34 -18.18 13.79
CA THR A 155 6.96 -18.56 14.13
C THR A 155 5.94 -17.84 13.26
N CYS A 156 6.35 -16.80 12.52
CA CYS A 156 5.48 -16.03 11.65
C CYS A 156 5.01 -16.86 10.45
N ASP A 157 3.73 -16.74 10.08
CA ASP A 157 3.20 -17.29 8.83
C ASP A 157 3.11 -16.22 7.74
N PHE A 158 2.86 -14.97 8.15
CA PHE A 158 2.64 -13.85 7.24
C PHE A 158 3.21 -12.56 7.80
N VAL A 159 4.06 -11.88 7.02
CA VAL A 159 4.68 -10.61 7.38
C VAL A 159 4.23 -9.52 6.40
N ILE A 160 3.76 -8.39 6.93
CA ILE A 160 3.37 -7.21 6.14
C ILE A 160 4.34 -6.06 6.42
N PHE A 161 4.99 -5.60 5.36
CA PHE A 161 5.61 -4.29 5.33
C PHE A 161 4.71 -3.23 4.76
N ASN A 162 5.04 -2.00 5.13
CA ASN A 162 4.63 -0.82 4.41
C ASN A 162 5.86 0.06 4.24
N PHE A 163 6.56 -0.12 3.12
CA PHE A 163 7.69 0.71 2.72
C PHE A 163 7.46 1.24 1.29
N PRO A 164 7.43 2.57 1.08
CA PRO A 164 7.59 3.62 2.10
C PRO A 164 6.45 3.67 3.15
N ASN A 165 6.82 3.99 4.38
CA ASN A 165 5.99 3.79 5.56
C ASN A 165 5.03 4.95 5.87
N ASN A 166 3.77 4.62 6.08
CA ASN A 166 2.82 5.44 6.81
C ASN A 166 2.78 4.96 8.28
N PRO A 167 3.07 5.81 9.28
CA PRO A 167 3.22 7.27 9.21
C PRO A 167 4.68 7.79 9.20
N THR A 168 5.67 6.92 9.43
CA THR A 168 7.04 7.35 9.76
C THR A 168 7.83 7.93 8.58
N ALA A 169 7.34 7.77 7.35
CA ALA A 169 8.03 8.02 6.10
C ALA A 169 9.34 7.22 5.91
N ALA A 170 9.61 6.24 6.79
CA ALA A 170 10.75 5.34 6.66
C ALA A 170 10.70 4.57 5.33
N SER A 171 11.87 4.27 4.79
CA SER A 171 12.07 3.46 3.59
C SER A 171 13.13 2.41 3.84
N MET A 172 13.22 1.42 2.97
CA MET A 172 14.22 0.37 3.02
C MET A 172 14.92 0.30 1.67
N ASP A 173 16.24 0.19 1.68
CA ASP A 173 17.02 -0.01 0.47
C ASP A 173 16.85 -1.43 -0.07
N ILE A 174 17.37 -1.65 -1.28
CA ILE A 174 17.20 -2.93 -1.98
C ILE A 174 17.92 -4.09 -1.26
N ASP A 175 19.03 -3.81 -0.56
CA ASP A 175 19.80 -4.82 0.17
C ASP A 175 19.07 -5.25 1.46
N GLY A 176 18.48 -4.29 2.19
CA GLY A 176 17.60 -4.58 3.32
C GLY A 176 16.38 -5.40 2.90
N LEU A 177 15.71 -5.02 1.81
CA LEU A 177 14.57 -5.78 1.29
C LEU A 177 15.01 -7.19 0.84
N ALA A 178 16.19 -7.33 0.22
CA ALA A 178 16.71 -8.63 -0.21
C ALA A 178 17.00 -9.56 0.98
N ALA A 179 17.55 -9.03 2.07
CA ALA A 179 17.74 -9.80 3.31
C ALA A 179 16.41 -10.31 3.88
N TRP A 180 15.33 -9.53 3.76
CA TRP A 180 13.98 -9.99 4.15
C TRP A 180 13.40 -11.04 3.22
N VAL A 181 13.70 -10.99 1.91
CA VAL A 181 13.37 -12.08 0.99
C VAL A 181 14.09 -13.36 1.38
N GLU A 182 15.38 -13.30 1.68
CA GLU A 182 16.16 -14.45 2.15
C GLU A 182 15.58 -15.03 3.45
N ALA A 183 15.17 -14.18 4.39
CA ALA A 183 14.50 -14.59 5.62
C ALA A 183 13.15 -15.27 5.34
N ALA A 184 12.32 -14.72 4.44
CA ALA A 184 11.04 -15.29 4.04
C ALA A 184 11.20 -16.69 3.44
N LEU A 185 12.26 -16.91 2.66
CA LEU A 185 12.59 -18.22 2.10
C LEU A 185 13.15 -19.19 3.13
N THR A 186 13.96 -18.69 4.08
CA THR A 186 14.63 -19.49 5.12
C THR A 186 13.64 -19.98 6.18
N TYR A 187 12.71 -19.11 6.60
CA TYR A 187 11.73 -19.38 7.65
C TYR A 187 10.35 -19.75 7.10
N ASP A 188 10.18 -19.74 5.78
CA ASP A 188 8.98 -20.17 5.05
C ASP A 188 7.68 -19.41 5.42
N PHE A 189 7.80 -18.11 5.67
CA PHE A 189 6.64 -17.21 5.78
C PHE A 189 6.39 -16.48 4.46
N VAL A 190 5.16 -16.00 4.26
CA VAL A 190 4.83 -15.10 3.15
C VAL A 190 5.15 -13.66 3.53
N LEU A 191 5.87 -12.94 2.67
CA LEU A 191 6.20 -11.54 2.84
C LEU A 191 5.43 -10.68 1.84
N LEU A 192 4.65 -9.73 2.33
CA LEU A 192 3.94 -8.76 1.52
C LEU A 192 4.43 -7.34 1.82
N ASN A 193 4.76 -6.55 0.80
CA ASN A 193 4.98 -5.11 0.95
C ASN A 193 3.81 -4.29 0.42
N ASP A 194 3.23 -3.44 1.27
CA ASP A 194 2.31 -2.38 0.86
C ASP A 194 3.09 -1.19 0.29
N GLU A 195 3.13 -1.12 -1.04
CA GLU A 195 3.88 -0.14 -1.83
C GLU A 195 3.00 1.02 -2.33
N CYS A 196 1.86 1.29 -1.69
CA CYS A 196 0.94 2.37 -2.07
C CYS A 196 1.57 3.78 -2.12
N TYR A 197 2.73 3.96 -1.46
CA TYR A 197 3.48 5.22 -1.42
C TYR A 197 4.72 5.24 -2.32
N SER A 198 4.97 4.18 -3.11
CA SER A 198 6.17 4.03 -3.96
C SER A 198 6.40 5.15 -4.98
N GLU A 199 5.35 5.87 -5.37
CA GLU A 199 5.40 7.00 -6.32
C GLU A 199 5.53 8.37 -5.66
N ILE A 200 5.47 8.44 -4.34
CA ILE A 200 5.58 9.69 -3.58
C ILE A 200 6.95 9.71 -2.93
N TYR A 201 7.87 10.45 -3.53
CA TYR A 201 9.25 10.58 -3.10
C TYR A 201 9.81 11.94 -3.51
N THR A 202 10.79 12.44 -2.75
CA THR A 202 11.40 13.75 -2.98
C THR A 202 12.80 13.66 -3.62
N GLY A 203 13.48 12.52 -3.45
CA GLY A 203 14.80 12.22 -4.03
C GLY A 203 14.77 11.09 -5.04
N ASP A 204 15.55 10.04 -4.78
CA ASP A 204 15.61 8.86 -5.63
C ASP A 204 14.36 7.98 -5.49
N LYS A 205 14.12 7.18 -6.53
CA LYS A 205 13.02 6.21 -6.53
C LYS A 205 13.29 5.10 -5.50
N HIS A 206 12.28 4.75 -4.71
CA HIS A 206 12.36 3.62 -3.78
C HIS A 206 12.24 2.28 -4.53
N PRO A 207 12.99 1.24 -4.12
CA PRO A 207 12.92 -0.09 -4.72
C PRO A 207 11.61 -0.80 -4.35
N SER A 208 11.15 -1.69 -5.22
CA SER A 208 10.10 -2.67 -4.90
C SER A 208 10.68 -3.93 -4.26
N LEU A 209 9.88 -4.60 -3.42
CA LEU A 209 10.19 -5.94 -2.93
C LEU A 209 10.35 -6.96 -4.08
N LEU A 210 9.73 -6.72 -5.25
CA LEU A 210 9.94 -7.54 -6.45
C LEU A 210 11.37 -7.39 -7.00
N GLU A 211 11.94 -6.18 -7.01
CA GLU A 211 13.34 -5.94 -7.41
C GLU A 211 14.29 -6.66 -6.44
N ALA A 212 14.01 -6.52 -5.15
CA ALA A 212 14.76 -7.20 -4.10
C ALA A 212 14.69 -8.72 -4.21
N SER A 213 13.53 -9.28 -4.60
CA SER A 213 13.37 -10.71 -4.82
C SER A 213 14.25 -11.22 -5.96
N ILE A 214 14.34 -10.50 -7.07
CA ILE A 214 15.24 -10.85 -8.17
C ILE A 214 16.70 -10.75 -7.71
N ARG A 215 17.06 -9.68 -6.97
CA ARG A 215 18.40 -9.49 -6.41
C ARG A 215 18.83 -10.64 -5.50
N ALA A 216 17.90 -11.15 -4.68
CA ALA A 216 18.11 -12.30 -3.80
C ALA A 216 18.10 -13.67 -4.52
N GLY A 217 18.05 -13.69 -5.86
CA GLY A 217 18.02 -14.95 -6.63
C GLY A 217 16.67 -15.67 -6.61
N ASN A 218 15.58 -14.96 -6.31
CA ASN A 218 14.20 -15.47 -6.29
C ASN A 218 13.33 -14.83 -7.40
N PRO A 219 13.62 -15.07 -8.69
CA PRO A 219 12.92 -14.43 -9.81
C PRO A 219 11.47 -14.91 -10.00
N GLU A 220 11.09 -16.04 -9.40
CA GLU A 220 9.72 -16.54 -9.39
C GLU A 220 8.88 -15.98 -8.23
N PHE A 221 9.46 -15.08 -7.43
CA PHE A 221 8.82 -14.41 -6.30
C PHE A 221 8.24 -15.38 -5.27
N ARG A 222 8.86 -16.55 -5.05
CA ARG A 222 8.37 -17.53 -4.07
C ARG A 222 8.18 -16.86 -2.71
N ASN A 223 6.99 -16.98 -2.13
CA ASN A 223 6.57 -16.37 -0.87
C ASN A 223 6.56 -14.82 -0.86
N ILE A 224 6.81 -14.15 -1.99
CA ILE A 224 6.92 -12.69 -2.07
C ILE A 224 5.71 -12.11 -2.79
N LEU A 225 5.12 -11.08 -2.19
CA LEU A 225 3.99 -10.34 -2.74
C LEU A 225 4.17 -8.83 -2.55
N VAL A 226 3.60 -8.05 -3.44
CA VAL A 226 3.48 -6.59 -3.31
C VAL A 226 2.07 -6.16 -3.61
N VAL A 227 1.62 -5.07 -2.98
CA VAL A 227 0.39 -4.39 -3.37
C VAL A 227 0.65 -2.94 -3.72
N ASN A 228 -0.08 -2.42 -4.70
CA ASN A 228 0.03 -1.02 -5.12
C ASN A 228 -1.34 -0.44 -5.53
N SER A 229 -1.45 0.88 -5.58
CA SER A 229 -2.73 1.60 -5.70
C SER A 229 -2.61 2.88 -6.52
N VAL A 230 -3.60 3.14 -7.39
CA VAL A 230 -3.70 4.44 -8.09
C VAL A 230 -4.05 5.60 -7.15
N SER A 231 -4.56 5.30 -5.96
CA SER A 231 -5.26 6.26 -5.11
C SER A 231 -4.42 7.51 -4.81
N LYS A 232 -3.18 7.27 -4.37
CA LYS A 232 -2.21 8.33 -4.03
C LYS A 232 -1.43 8.80 -5.26
N ARG A 233 -0.98 7.86 -6.09
CA ARG A 233 -0.24 8.10 -7.34
C ARG A 233 -0.95 9.07 -8.28
N SER A 234 -2.27 8.94 -8.41
CA SER A 234 -3.06 9.58 -9.48
C SER A 234 -4.13 10.55 -8.97
N SER A 235 -4.14 10.85 -7.66
CA SER A 235 -5.22 11.61 -7.00
C SER A 235 -6.62 11.11 -7.39
N ALA A 236 -6.77 9.78 -7.39
CA ALA A 236 -7.97 9.10 -7.85
C ALA A 236 -8.43 7.99 -6.88
N PRO A 237 -8.53 8.27 -5.56
CA PRO A 237 -8.92 7.24 -4.58
C PRO A 237 -10.29 6.63 -4.87
N GLY A 238 -11.20 7.38 -5.50
CA GLY A 238 -12.53 6.91 -5.91
C GLY A 238 -12.56 5.90 -7.06
N LEU A 239 -11.48 5.78 -7.85
CA LEU A 239 -11.40 4.75 -8.90
C LEU A 239 -11.33 3.32 -8.34
N ARG A 240 -10.92 3.17 -7.06
CA ARG A 240 -10.77 1.88 -6.41
C ARG A 240 -9.95 0.89 -7.26
N SER A 241 -8.79 1.32 -7.78
CA SER A 241 -7.89 0.46 -8.56
C SER A 241 -6.58 0.22 -7.84
N GLY A 242 -6.20 -1.05 -7.76
CA GLY A 242 -4.90 -1.50 -7.29
C GLY A 242 -4.51 -2.82 -7.95
N PHE A 243 -3.41 -3.40 -7.50
CA PHE A 243 -3.05 -4.77 -7.82
C PHE A 243 -2.36 -5.44 -6.64
N ILE A 244 -2.34 -6.77 -6.66
CA ILE A 244 -1.38 -7.60 -5.95
C ILE A 244 -0.50 -8.33 -6.98
N ALA A 245 0.80 -8.40 -6.77
CA ALA A 245 1.74 -9.05 -7.69
C ALA A 245 2.81 -9.86 -6.93
N GLY A 246 3.36 -10.90 -7.55
CA GLY A 246 4.38 -11.77 -6.94
C GLY A 246 4.17 -13.25 -7.23
N ASP A 247 4.23 -14.09 -6.19
CA ASP A 247 4.18 -15.56 -6.28
C ASP A 247 2.94 -16.06 -7.06
N ALA A 248 3.17 -16.57 -8.28
CA ALA A 248 2.09 -17.06 -9.15
C ALA A 248 1.30 -18.23 -8.55
N LYS A 249 1.92 -19.07 -7.69
CA LYS A 249 1.23 -20.20 -7.06
C LYS A 249 0.23 -19.70 -6.03
N ILE A 250 0.65 -18.77 -5.18
CA ILE A 250 -0.23 -18.15 -4.17
C ILE A 250 -1.35 -17.36 -4.87
N LEU A 251 -0.99 -16.56 -5.88
CA LEU A 251 -1.96 -15.74 -6.62
C LEU A 251 -3.00 -16.58 -7.35
N LYS A 252 -2.64 -17.73 -7.92
CA LYS A 252 -3.60 -18.63 -8.56
C LYS A 252 -4.70 -19.09 -7.60
N ASP A 253 -4.33 -19.48 -6.38
CA ASP A 253 -5.28 -19.94 -5.37
C ASP A 253 -6.06 -18.79 -4.76
N TYR A 254 -5.41 -17.64 -4.56
CA TYR A 254 -6.06 -16.43 -4.11
C TYR A 254 -7.10 -15.94 -5.12
N MET A 255 -6.81 -16.00 -6.42
CA MET A 255 -7.76 -15.66 -7.49
C MET A 255 -9.03 -16.51 -7.41
N ARG A 256 -8.89 -17.81 -7.13
CA ARG A 256 -10.04 -18.71 -6.92
C ARG A 256 -10.86 -18.29 -5.71
N TYR A 257 -10.23 -17.96 -4.58
CA TYR A 257 -10.93 -17.42 -3.40
C TYR A 257 -11.68 -16.12 -3.72
N ARG A 258 -11.05 -15.18 -4.44
CA ARG A 258 -11.64 -13.89 -4.83
C ARG A 258 -12.92 -13.99 -5.66
N THR A 259 -13.12 -15.10 -6.39
CA THR A 259 -14.39 -15.32 -7.13
C THR A 259 -15.61 -15.37 -6.20
N TYR A 260 -15.41 -15.75 -4.93
CA TYR A 260 -16.45 -15.80 -3.90
C TYR A 260 -16.53 -14.52 -3.05
N VAL A 261 -15.46 -13.71 -2.99
CA VAL A 261 -15.43 -12.45 -2.24
C VAL A 261 -16.33 -11.38 -2.87
N GLY A 262 -16.47 -11.38 -4.20
CA GLY A 262 -17.31 -10.41 -4.91
C GLY A 262 -16.64 -9.04 -5.14
N CYS A 263 -15.32 -9.02 -5.34
CA CYS A 263 -14.50 -7.81 -5.48
C CYS A 263 -14.13 -7.46 -6.94
N ALA A 264 -14.95 -7.87 -7.91
CA ALA A 264 -14.73 -7.52 -9.32
C ALA A 264 -15.03 -6.02 -9.57
N SER A 265 -14.08 -5.28 -10.14
CA SER A 265 -14.22 -3.84 -10.41
C SER A 265 -15.12 -3.58 -11.63
N PRO A 266 -16.05 -2.60 -11.59
CA PRO A 266 -16.87 -2.24 -12.75
C PRO A 266 -16.04 -1.90 -14.00
N LEU A 267 -16.50 -2.32 -15.19
CA LEU A 267 -15.76 -2.12 -16.44
C LEU A 267 -15.37 -0.65 -16.73
N PRO A 268 -16.26 0.36 -16.54
CA PRO A 268 -15.87 1.75 -16.76
C PRO A 268 -14.74 2.22 -15.84
N MET A 269 -14.70 1.71 -14.60
CA MET A 269 -13.62 2.01 -13.66
C MET A 269 -12.30 1.35 -14.09
N GLN A 270 -12.36 0.14 -14.68
CA GLN A 270 -11.18 -0.53 -15.20
C GLN A 270 -10.57 0.20 -16.41
N GLU A 271 -11.40 0.69 -17.33
CA GLU A 271 -10.94 1.49 -18.49
C GLU A 271 -10.26 2.79 -18.03
N ALA A 272 -10.90 3.54 -17.12
CA ALA A 272 -10.32 4.76 -16.56
C ALA A 272 -9.02 4.48 -15.77
N ALA A 273 -8.99 3.36 -15.02
CA ALA A 273 -7.80 2.96 -14.30
C ALA A 273 -6.65 2.53 -15.22
N ALA A 274 -6.93 1.86 -16.34
CA ALA A 274 -5.90 1.49 -17.31
C ALA A 274 -5.18 2.73 -17.83
N GLN A 275 -5.93 3.78 -18.20
CA GLN A 275 -5.34 5.07 -18.60
C GLN A 275 -4.53 5.72 -17.48
N ALA A 276 -5.03 5.66 -16.24
CA ALA A 276 -4.28 6.16 -15.08
C ALA A 276 -2.92 5.45 -14.92
N TRP A 277 -2.89 4.11 -15.04
CA TRP A 277 -1.65 3.32 -14.94
C TRP A 277 -0.70 3.51 -16.14
N GLU A 278 -1.19 3.91 -17.31
CA GLU A 278 -0.38 4.13 -18.51
C GLU A 278 0.35 5.48 -18.51
N ASP A 279 -0.26 6.54 -18.00
CA ASP A 279 0.33 7.87 -17.98
C ASP A 279 1.24 8.11 -16.76
N GLU A 280 2.40 8.74 -17.00
CA GLU A 280 3.34 9.17 -15.94
C GLU A 280 3.38 10.70 -15.77
N LYS A 281 2.84 11.47 -16.73
CA LYS A 281 2.92 12.95 -16.71
C LYS A 281 2.19 13.52 -15.49
N HIS A 282 0.98 13.03 -15.22
CA HIS A 282 0.22 13.48 -14.05
C HIS A 282 0.89 13.09 -12.72
N VAL A 283 1.62 11.96 -12.70
CA VAL A 283 2.34 11.50 -11.50
C VAL A 283 3.52 12.41 -11.19
N VAL A 284 4.31 12.74 -12.21
CA VAL A 284 5.41 13.71 -12.08
C VAL A 284 4.87 15.05 -11.57
N PHE A 285 3.77 15.53 -12.15
CA PHE A 285 3.12 16.76 -11.70
C PHE A 285 2.71 16.70 -10.20
N PHE A 286 2.09 15.61 -9.74
CA PHE A 286 1.72 15.48 -8.33
C PHE A 286 2.95 15.37 -7.41
N ARG A 287 3.99 14.64 -7.84
CA ARG A 287 5.24 14.51 -7.09
C ARG A 287 5.92 15.86 -6.89
N GLU A 288 6.01 16.69 -7.93
CA GLU A 288 6.54 18.05 -7.83
C GLU A 288 5.77 18.92 -6.82
N LYS A 289 4.43 18.76 -6.75
CA LYS A 289 3.61 19.45 -5.73
C LYS A 289 3.93 18.96 -4.32
N TYR A 290 4.06 17.66 -4.11
CA TYR A 290 4.45 17.13 -2.80
C TYR A 290 5.86 17.58 -2.39
N SER A 291 6.83 17.57 -3.31
CA SER A 291 8.17 18.11 -3.07
C SER A 291 8.12 19.58 -2.64
N ARG A 292 7.30 20.41 -3.31
CA ARG A 292 7.13 21.81 -2.94
C ARG A 292 6.51 21.98 -1.55
N ASN A 293 5.55 21.13 -1.17
CA ASN A 293 4.98 21.16 0.18
C ASN A 293 6.05 20.90 1.25
N PHE A 294 6.95 19.95 1.01
CA PHE A 294 8.06 19.68 1.93
C PHE A 294 9.10 20.79 1.98
N GLU A 295 9.39 21.46 0.86
CA GLU A 295 10.27 22.65 0.88
C GLU A 295 9.71 23.75 1.79
N ILE A 296 8.40 23.99 1.71
CA ILE A 296 7.70 24.97 2.57
C ILE A 296 7.71 24.48 4.03
N ALA A 297 7.41 23.20 4.28
CA ALA A 297 7.42 22.65 5.62
C ALA A 297 8.81 22.76 6.28
N ARG A 298 9.88 22.54 5.52
CA ARG A 298 11.26 22.76 5.98
C ARG A 298 11.52 24.21 6.35
N GLU A 299 11.10 25.16 5.51
CA GLU A 299 11.29 26.60 5.75
C GLU A 299 10.54 27.06 7.01
N VAL A 300 9.30 26.58 7.21
CA VAL A 300 8.42 27.02 8.30
C VAL A 300 8.72 26.29 9.62
N LEU A 301 8.96 24.98 9.58
CA LEU A 301 9.09 24.13 10.77
C LEU A 301 10.54 23.79 11.13
N GLY A 302 11.51 24.08 10.26
CA GLY A 302 12.92 23.74 10.50
C GLY A 302 13.22 22.24 10.51
N ILE A 303 12.39 21.43 9.86
CA ILE A 303 12.49 19.97 9.85
C ILE A 303 13.41 19.43 8.74
N THR A 304 13.83 18.17 8.90
CA THR A 304 14.39 17.39 7.79
C THR A 304 13.25 16.88 6.90
N VAL A 305 13.37 17.10 5.59
CA VAL A 305 12.40 16.59 4.60
C VAL A 305 12.55 15.07 4.48
N PRO A 306 11.47 14.30 4.61
CA PRO A 306 11.53 12.86 4.36
C PRO A 306 11.70 12.57 2.85
N ASP A 307 12.33 11.44 2.56
CA ASP A 307 12.59 10.99 1.19
C ASP A 307 11.35 10.37 0.51
N ALA A 308 10.28 10.12 1.28
CA ALA A 308 9.12 9.38 0.83
C ALA A 308 7.81 9.84 1.47
N THR A 309 6.70 9.42 0.87
CA THR A 309 5.33 9.72 1.29
C THR A 309 5.01 11.22 1.25
N PHE A 310 3.83 11.61 1.77
CA PHE A 310 3.47 13.00 2.02
C PHE A 310 3.27 13.30 3.52
N TYR A 311 3.73 12.39 4.39
CA TYR A 311 3.61 12.53 5.84
C TYR A 311 4.83 13.20 6.45
N LEU A 312 4.63 13.83 7.60
CA LEU A 312 5.67 14.27 8.50
C LEU A 312 5.44 13.61 9.85
N TRP A 313 6.37 12.74 10.25
CA TRP A 313 6.37 12.15 11.58
C TRP A 313 7.05 13.12 12.54
N LEU A 314 6.27 14.10 13.00
CA LEU A 314 6.76 15.21 13.79
C LEU A 314 6.90 14.79 15.26
N GLU A 315 8.09 14.99 15.82
CA GLU A 315 8.35 14.81 17.25
C GLU A 315 7.71 15.97 18.04
N VAL A 316 6.97 15.63 19.07
CA VAL A 316 6.35 16.56 20.02
C VAL A 316 6.79 16.21 21.44
N GLU A 317 6.72 17.17 22.37
CA GLU A 317 7.10 16.92 23.77
C GLU A 317 6.12 15.99 24.50
N ASP A 318 4.83 16.07 24.14
CA ASP A 318 3.74 15.29 24.70
C ASP A 318 2.81 14.83 23.56
N ASP A 319 2.67 13.52 23.37
CA ASP A 319 1.86 12.88 22.34
C ASP A 319 0.53 12.29 22.86
N LEU A 320 0.11 12.72 24.06
CA LEU A 320 -1.08 12.25 24.79
C LEU A 320 -2.30 13.19 24.69
#